data_AF-A0A561T4Z8-F1
#
_entry.id   AF-A0A561T4Z8-F1
#
_cell.length_a   1.000
_cell.length_b   1.000
_cell.length_c   1.000
_cell.angle_alpha   90.00
_cell.angle_beta   90.00
_cell.angle_gamma   90.00
#
_symmetry.space_group_name_H-M   'P 1'
#
loop_
_entity.id
_entity.type
_entity.pdbx_description
1 polymer ?
#
loop_
_entity_poly.entity_id
_entity_poly.type
_entity_poly.pdbx_seq_one_letter_code
_entity_poly.pdbx_strand_id
1 'polypeptide(L)'
;MPTPGVPPLTRPTSGVPQQIEFVPQEPTRWLVPKLLVLIGVQVALSTKFAEFFDRRDAHTGVLAARLPDGSQAGVDQVGGDRWSLVETVGGYDFTGAEELWLDYVSDSGDGFDATTTIAALVARESLTLPGPRGEHFTRAGAILVLGGDQAYPFATMEEYRNRLVGPFRSTLPWTWHPRWLFAIPGNHDWYDGLASFVKQFCQGRWIGGWKTCQTRSYFALALPHNWHLWAVDVALATDIDTGQLDYFEERARALEPGAQIVLCAAKPTWTAARQDPTAHDVLEYFQRTVIGARAELRLTLAGDLHFYARYRTADGESKIVAGGGGAYLSPTHHLPTPVRPPTPELSEAVPEEQPKAFGLERVFPATGESRRLRRRIFGQIYHNRGFFVVTAAVYGLVAMAVPADRVFDRPTGRWLEAVAALLPVTLTALGLFAALYAFTAGSQASPGRKRAVAALHTILHLGVVIGVVDLLLHISGVAAADPWMRAVLGGAVGALLGPLMVAVYLWIADHWQVNSNELYAACANESYKNFLRLRVNRDGLTVYPVGVRLPVRWRFDQNLPGTAPTDSQERGEWASKPWFRPTQDIRPEIIEDPIHIPPKRPHGHPASSSSACPG
;
A
#
# COMPACT_ATOMS: atom_id res chain seq x y z
N MET A 1 -26.88 15.68 1.54
CA MET A 1 -25.46 16.09 1.53
C MET A 1 -25.42 17.53 1.06
N PRO A 2 -24.95 18.49 1.87
CA PRO A 2 -24.88 19.89 1.45
C PRO A 2 -23.92 20.01 0.27
N THR A 3 -24.32 20.76 -0.75
CA THR A 3 -23.41 21.34 -1.75
C THR A 3 -22.34 22.15 -1.01
N PRO A 4 -21.06 22.08 -1.38
CA PRO A 4 -19.97 22.78 -0.70
C PRO A 4 -20.02 24.24 -1.09
N GLY A 5 -20.87 24.91 -0.33
CA GLY A 5 -21.21 26.32 -0.42
C GLY A 5 -22.12 26.65 0.75
N VAL A 6 -22.94 25.70 1.21
CA VAL A 6 -23.72 25.84 2.44
C VAL A 6 -23.17 24.89 3.50
N PRO A 7 -22.60 25.41 4.61
CA PRO A 7 -22.24 24.59 5.75
C PRO A 7 -23.46 23.82 6.27
N PRO A 8 -23.32 22.55 6.71
CA PRO A 8 -24.42 21.78 7.25
C PRO A 8 -25.09 22.46 8.46
N LEU A 9 -26.34 22.13 8.72
CA LEU A 9 -27.08 22.62 9.91
C LEU A 9 -26.85 21.77 11.15
N THR A 10 -26.43 20.52 10.96
CA THR A 10 -26.21 19.55 12.03
C THR A 10 -24.92 18.77 11.80
N ARG A 11 -24.33 18.28 12.89
CA ARG A 11 -23.21 17.36 12.89
C ARG A 11 -23.48 16.19 13.84
N PRO A 12 -22.76 15.06 13.73
CA PRO A 12 -22.86 13.98 14.70
C PRO A 12 -22.62 14.49 16.13
N THR A 13 -23.37 13.97 17.09
CA THR A 13 -23.24 14.32 18.53
C THR A 13 -22.61 13.19 19.35
N SER A 14 -22.44 12.02 18.76
CA SER A 14 -21.77 10.86 19.34
C SER A 14 -21.03 10.07 18.26
N GLY A 15 -20.07 9.26 18.68
CA GLY A 15 -19.29 8.39 17.79
C GLY A 15 -20.00 7.10 17.40
N VAL A 16 -21.31 6.98 17.60
CA VAL A 16 -22.05 5.75 17.24
C VAL A 16 -22.22 5.66 15.72
N PRO A 17 -22.07 4.47 15.11
CA PRO A 17 -22.06 4.31 13.66
C PRO A 17 -23.28 4.88 12.93
N GLN A 18 -24.45 4.89 13.57
CA GLN A 18 -25.69 5.45 12.99
C GLN A 18 -25.61 6.97 12.80
N GLN A 19 -24.82 7.68 13.60
CA GLN A 19 -24.66 9.13 13.50
C GLN A 19 -23.45 9.54 12.65
N ILE A 20 -22.31 8.87 12.82
CA ILE A 20 -21.11 9.17 12.03
C ILE A 20 -21.12 8.47 10.65
N GLU A 21 -22.06 7.56 10.42
CA GLU A 21 -22.29 6.78 9.19
C GLU A 21 -21.09 5.94 8.73
N PHE A 22 -20.22 5.54 9.66
CA PHE A 22 -19.17 4.56 9.42
C PHE A 22 -18.79 3.86 10.72
N VAL A 23 -18.13 2.71 10.62
CA VAL A 23 -17.60 1.97 11.79
C VAL A 23 -16.08 2.11 11.79
N PRO A 24 -15.47 2.83 12.75
CA PRO A 24 -14.03 2.83 12.95
C PRO A 24 -13.49 1.39 13.04
N GLN A 25 -12.53 1.04 12.19
CA GLN A 25 -11.99 -0.33 12.11
C GLN A 25 -10.71 -0.49 12.92
N GLU A 26 -10.56 -1.64 13.58
CA GLU A 26 -9.25 -2.12 14.04
C GLU A 26 -8.37 -2.49 12.84
N PRO A 27 -7.03 -2.46 12.99
CA PRO A 27 -6.10 -2.97 12.00
C PRO A 27 -6.43 -4.41 11.62
N THR A 28 -6.31 -4.72 10.33
CA THR A 28 -6.57 -6.04 9.79
C THR A 28 -5.62 -7.05 10.41
N ARG A 29 -6.16 -8.16 10.91
CA ARG A 29 -5.36 -9.26 11.46
C ARG A 29 -5.01 -10.22 10.32
N TRP A 30 -3.99 -9.84 9.56
CA TRP A 30 -3.59 -10.46 8.30
C TRP A 30 -3.31 -11.97 8.36
N LEU A 31 -2.88 -12.48 9.52
CA LEU A 31 -2.62 -13.91 9.68
C LEU A 31 -3.77 -14.71 10.31
N VAL A 32 -4.97 -14.13 10.44
CA VAL A 32 -6.13 -14.93 10.82
C VAL A 32 -6.39 -15.98 9.72
N PRO A 33 -6.44 -17.29 10.04
CA PRO A 33 -6.52 -18.36 9.04
C PRO A 33 -7.70 -18.23 8.07
N LYS A 34 -8.88 -17.85 8.57
CA LYS A 34 -10.05 -17.59 7.73
C LYS A 34 -9.78 -16.49 6.70
N LEU A 35 -9.08 -15.43 7.10
CA LEU A 35 -8.74 -14.33 6.21
C LEU A 35 -7.68 -14.75 5.19
N LEU A 36 -6.65 -15.51 5.60
CA LEU A 36 -5.66 -16.05 4.66
C LEU A 36 -6.29 -16.90 3.56
N VAL A 37 -7.24 -17.79 3.93
CA VAL A 37 -8.00 -18.58 2.95
C VAL A 37 -8.83 -17.68 2.04
N LEU A 38 -9.54 -16.70 2.60
CA LEU A 38 -10.36 -15.78 1.83
C LEU A 38 -9.53 -14.94 0.84
N ILE A 39 -8.39 -14.40 1.27
CA ILE A 39 -7.44 -13.68 0.40
C ILE A 39 -6.93 -14.62 -0.69
N GLY A 40 -6.54 -15.85 -0.34
CA GLY A 40 -6.07 -16.83 -1.33
C GLY A 40 -7.12 -17.15 -2.40
N VAL A 41 -8.39 -17.32 -2.00
CA VAL A 41 -9.51 -17.51 -2.93
C VAL A 41 -9.74 -16.26 -3.77
N GLN A 42 -9.74 -15.07 -3.18
CA GLN A 42 -9.95 -13.81 -3.89
C GLN A 42 -8.85 -13.55 -4.92
N VAL A 43 -7.58 -13.76 -4.56
CA VAL A 43 -6.46 -13.66 -5.50
C VAL A 43 -6.62 -14.66 -6.64
N ALA A 44 -6.97 -15.92 -6.34
CA ALA A 44 -7.15 -16.94 -7.37
C ALA A 44 -8.32 -16.62 -8.32
N LEU A 45 -9.41 -16.06 -7.80
CA LEU A 45 -10.55 -15.61 -8.60
C LEU A 45 -10.18 -14.36 -9.41
N SER A 46 -9.60 -13.34 -8.79
CA SER A 46 -9.24 -12.09 -9.47
C SER A 46 -8.23 -12.32 -10.58
N THR A 47 -7.20 -13.15 -10.38
CA THR A 47 -6.23 -13.45 -11.44
C THR A 47 -6.89 -14.17 -12.62
N LYS A 48 -7.86 -15.06 -12.39
CA LYS A 48 -8.55 -15.79 -13.46
C LYS A 48 -9.64 -14.98 -14.16
N PHE A 49 -10.24 -14.02 -13.47
CA PHE A 49 -11.40 -13.26 -13.97
C PHE A 49 -11.07 -11.81 -14.33
N ALA A 50 -9.92 -11.26 -13.94
CA ALA A 50 -9.47 -9.92 -14.32
C ALA A 50 -9.41 -9.78 -15.85
N GLU A 51 -9.02 -10.83 -16.57
CA GLU A 51 -9.01 -10.85 -18.04
C GLU A 51 -10.42 -10.75 -18.67
N PHE A 52 -11.48 -11.13 -17.94
CA PHE A 52 -12.86 -11.17 -18.46
C PHE A 52 -13.75 -10.01 -17.98
N PHE A 53 -13.39 -9.35 -16.88
CA PHE A 53 -14.18 -8.29 -16.25
C PHE A 53 -13.38 -7.00 -16.03
N ASP A 54 -12.48 -6.67 -16.96
CA ASP A 54 -11.83 -5.37 -16.97
C ASP A 54 -12.87 -4.27 -17.24
N ARG A 55 -12.97 -3.31 -16.30
CA ARG A 55 -13.93 -2.20 -16.34
C ARG A 55 -13.28 -0.84 -16.46
N ARG A 56 -11.99 -0.78 -16.83
CA ARG A 56 -11.25 0.48 -16.99
C ARG A 56 -11.99 1.47 -17.90
N ASP A 57 -12.65 0.98 -18.96
CA ASP A 57 -13.40 1.79 -19.93
C ASP A 57 -14.94 1.69 -19.85
N ALA A 58 -15.51 0.83 -18.99
CA ALA A 58 -16.94 0.47 -19.05
C ALA A 58 -17.92 1.63 -18.77
N HIS A 59 -17.44 2.79 -18.35
CA HIS A 59 -18.28 3.91 -17.90
C HIS A 59 -17.91 5.29 -18.46
N THR A 60 -16.90 5.39 -19.34
CA THR A 60 -16.43 6.66 -19.92
C THR A 60 -17.53 7.38 -20.70
N GLY A 61 -18.36 6.64 -21.47
CA GLY A 61 -19.46 7.21 -22.25
C GLY A 61 -20.71 7.63 -21.47
N VAL A 62 -20.96 7.09 -20.27
CA VAL A 62 -22.18 7.35 -19.49
C VAL A 62 -22.02 8.53 -18.51
N LEU A 63 -20.80 8.79 -18.04
CA LEU A 63 -20.49 9.89 -17.13
C LEU A 63 -20.29 11.23 -17.83
N ALA A 64 -19.77 11.23 -19.06
CA ALA A 64 -19.70 12.43 -19.90
C ALA A 64 -21.09 13.07 -20.12
N ALA A 65 -22.16 12.27 -20.09
CA ALA A 65 -23.55 12.72 -20.23
C ALA A 65 -24.24 13.11 -18.90
N ARG A 66 -23.60 12.88 -17.74
CA ARG A 66 -24.18 13.16 -16.40
C ARG A 66 -23.51 14.28 -15.64
N LEU A 67 -22.36 14.78 -16.12
CA LEU A 67 -21.91 16.09 -15.70
C LEU A 67 -22.98 17.09 -16.21
N PRO A 68 -23.56 17.94 -15.34
CA PRO A 68 -24.56 18.91 -15.75
C PRO A 68 -24.04 19.67 -16.98
N ASP A 69 -24.95 19.99 -17.91
CA ASP A 69 -24.70 20.80 -19.10
C ASP A 69 -23.55 21.78 -18.89
N GLY A 70 -22.68 21.92 -19.90
CA GLY A 70 -21.51 22.82 -19.94
C GLY A 70 -21.78 24.31 -19.69
N SER A 71 -22.92 24.67 -19.11
CA SER A 71 -23.24 25.95 -18.47
C SER A 71 -22.67 26.12 -17.06
N GLN A 72 -22.09 25.06 -16.44
CA GLN A 72 -21.04 25.21 -15.41
C GLN A 72 -19.65 25.04 -16.03
N ALA A 73 -19.40 25.68 -17.18
CA ALA A 73 -18.07 26.14 -17.58
C ALA A 73 -17.59 27.23 -16.59
N GLY A 74 -17.50 26.84 -15.32
CA GLY A 74 -16.97 27.64 -14.23
C GLY A 74 -15.51 27.27 -14.10
N VAL A 75 -14.66 28.25 -14.35
CA VAL A 75 -13.37 28.31 -13.68
C VAL A 75 -13.64 28.10 -12.18
N ASP A 76 -13.22 26.97 -11.62
CA ASP A 76 -13.34 26.78 -10.18
C ASP A 76 -12.24 27.63 -9.53
N GLN A 77 -12.62 28.84 -9.10
CA GLN A 77 -11.76 29.71 -8.32
C GLN A 77 -11.69 29.20 -6.88
N VAL A 78 -10.71 28.36 -6.58
CA VAL A 78 -10.31 28.10 -5.20
C VAL A 78 -9.10 28.99 -4.91
N GLY A 79 -9.32 30.12 -4.24
CA GLY A 79 -8.21 30.98 -3.77
C GLY A 79 -7.63 31.97 -4.80
N GLY A 80 -8.32 32.25 -5.91
CA GLY A 80 -7.93 33.27 -6.89
C GLY A 80 -7.25 32.73 -8.16
N ASP A 81 -6.93 31.44 -8.21
CA ASP A 81 -6.32 30.79 -9.37
C ASP A 81 -7.38 30.10 -10.25
N ARG A 82 -7.19 30.17 -11.58
CA ARG A 82 -8.13 29.63 -12.59
C ARG A 82 -7.76 28.20 -12.96
N TRP A 83 -8.58 27.22 -12.57
CA TRP A 83 -8.40 25.80 -12.93
C TRP A 83 -9.56 25.28 -13.80
N SER A 84 -9.33 24.21 -14.56
CA SER A 84 -10.37 23.50 -15.29
C SER A 84 -10.38 22.01 -14.91
N LEU A 85 -11.50 21.57 -14.35
CA LEU A 85 -11.75 20.16 -14.03
C LEU A 85 -12.40 19.38 -15.17
N VAL A 86 -12.55 20.02 -16.33
CA VAL A 86 -12.89 19.32 -17.56
C VAL A 86 -11.61 18.69 -18.09
N GLU A 87 -11.62 17.36 -18.22
CA GLU A 87 -10.51 16.62 -18.80
C GLU A 87 -10.32 17.01 -20.27
N THR A 88 -9.16 17.55 -20.60
CA THR A 88 -8.77 17.91 -21.98
C THR A 88 -7.78 16.89 -22.55
N VAL A 89 -7.31 17.16 -23.77
CA VAL A 89 -6.21 16.41 -24.39
C VAL A 89 -4.92 16.51 -23.56
N GLY A 90 -4.71 17.60 -22.81
CA GLY A 90 -3.57 17.73 -21.88
C GLY A 90 -3.80 17.10 -20.49
N GLY A 91 -4.99 16.59 -20.22
CA GLY A 91 -5.45 16.17 -18.90
C GLY A 91 -6.30 17.23 -18.19
N TYR A 92 -6.47 17.07 -16.88
CA TYR A 92 -7.10 18.08 -16.01
C TYR A 92 -6.14 19.27 -15.84
N ASP A 93 -6.63 20.49 -16.04
CA ASP A 93 -5.78 21.67 -16.22
C ASP A 93 -5.66 22.51 -14.94
N PHE A 94 -4.43 22.53 -14.41
CA PHE A 94 -3.99 23.34 -13.27
C PHE A 94 -2.84 24.28 -13.67
N THR A 95 -2.58 24.47 -14.97
CA THR A 95 -1.44 25.25 -15.48
C THR A 95 -1.51 26.74 -15.15
N GLY A 96 -2.71 27.25 -14.87
CA GLY A 96 -2.97 28.67 -14.57
C GLY A 96 -2.45 29.18 -13.23
N ALA A 97 -1.87 28.33 -12.38
CA ALA A 97 -1.31 28.73 -11.08
C ALA A 97 0.21 28.98 -11.19
N GLU A 98 0.74 29.97 -10.46
CA GLU A 98 2.19 30.19 -10.36
C GLU A 98 2.87 29.18 -9.41
N GLU A 99 2.15 28.77 -8.36
CA GLU A 99 2.58 27.77 -7.40
C GLU A 99 1.41 26.83 -7.12
N LEU A 100 1.66 25.52 -7.17
CA LEU A 100 0.67 24.50 -6.85
C LEU A 100 1.21 23.52 -5.82
N TRP A 101 0.41 23.25 -4.79
CA TRP A 101 0.67 22.23 -3.80
C TRP A 101 -0.26 21.03 -4.02
N LEU A 102 0.28 19.82 -3.89
CA LEU A 102 -0.51 18.58 -3.91
C LEU A 102 0.00 17.60 -2.85
N ASP A 103 -0.90 16.81 -2.29
CA ASP A 103 -0.60 15.75 -1.33
C ASP A 103 -0.73 14.39 -2.02
N TYR A 104 0.18 13.46 -1.75
CA TYR A 104 0.16 12.08 -2.23
C TYR A 104 0.17 11.12 -1.05
N VAL A 105 -0.84 10.26 -0.96
CA VAL A 105 -1.03 9.29 0.12
C VAL A 105 -1.33 7.93 -0.51
N SER A 106 -0.62 6.87 -0.13
CA SER A 106 -0.89 5.51 -0.61
C SER A 106 -1.01 4.54 0.56
N ASP A 107 -1.66 3.39 0.33
CA ASP A 107 -1.75 2.28 1.29
C ASP A 107 -2.45 2.69 2.58
N SER A 108 -3.66 3.22 2.39
CA SER A 108 -4.54 3.72 3.44
C SER A 108 -5.58 2.68 3.83
N GLY A 109 -6.33 2.97 4.89
CA GLY A 109 -7.54 2.20 5.16
C GLY A 109 -7.28 0.77 5.61
N ASP A 110 -6.25 0.57 6.45
CA ASP A 110 -6.13 -0.62 7.29
C ASP A 110 -6.76 -0.32 8.65
N GLY A 111 -6.04 0.27 9.60
CA GLY A 111 -6.62 0.69 10.88
C GLY A 111 -7.15 2.12 10.89
N PHE A 112 -8.14 2.39 11.76
CA PHE A 112 -8.71 3.72 11.97
C PHE A 112 -7.67 4.71 12.50
N ASP A 113 -6.86 4.32 13.47
CA ASP A 113 -5.93 5.24 14.14
C ASP A 113 -4.81 5.72 13.20
N ALA A 114 -4.20 4.81 12.44
CA ALA A 114 -3.19 5.16 11.44
C ALA A 114 -3.76 6.02 10.31
N THR A 115 -4.88 5.58 9.71
CA THR A 115 -5.50 6.28 8.58
C THR A 115 -5.98 7.68 8.98
N THR A 116 -6.66 7.80 10.12
CA THR A 116 -7.14 9.09 10.65
C THR A 116 -5.97 10.02 10.99
N THR A 117 -4.83 9.48 11.46
CA THR A 117 -3.62 10.28 11.71
C THR A 117 -3.09 10.94 10.45
N ILE A 118 -2.96 10.19 9.34
CA ILE A 118 -2.52 10.76 8.06
C ILE A 118 -3.57 11.73 7.50
N ALA A 119 -4.85 11.35 7.51
CA ALA A 119 -5.94 12.19 7.04
C ALA A 119 -5.98 13.55 7.79
N ALA A 120 -5.77 13.55 9.11
CA ALA A 120 -5.73 14.77 9.92
C ALA A 120 -4.55 15.68 9.58
N LEU A 121 -3.40 15.14 9.16
CA LEU A 121 -2.24 15.94 8.75
C LEU A 121 -2.44 16.53 7.35
N VAL A 122 -2.97 15.75 6.43
CA VAL A 122 -3.32 16.19 5.06
C VAL A 122 -4.42 17.26 5.11
N ALA A 123 -5.39 17.14 6.02
CA ALA A 123 -6.46 18.11 6.23
C ALA A 123 -5.97 19.51 6.66
N ARG A 124 -4.85 19.61 7.39
CA ARG A 124 -4.36 20.89 7.93
C ARG A 124 -3.90 21.83 6.82
N GLU A 125 -4.42 23.07 6.85
CA GLU A 125 -4.08 24.15 5.92
C GLU A 125 -2.58 24.44 5.83
N SER A 126 -1.86 24.28 6.94
CA SER A 126 -0.40 24.36 6.96
C SER A 126 0.20 23.46 8.03
N LEU A 127 1.48 23.12 7.84
CA LEU A 127 2.29 22.38 8.80
C LEU A 127 3.64 23.07 8.95
N THR A 128 4.13 23.17 10.18
CA THR A 128 5.52 23.45 10.48
C THR A 128 6.16 22.15 10.95
N LEU A 129 7.13 21.66 10.19
CA LEU A 129 7.66 20.30 10.32
C LEU A 129 9.13 20.34 10.70
N PRO A 130 9.53 19.75 11.85
CA PRO A 130 10.94 19.59 12.17
C PRO A 130 11.59 18.62 11.18
N GLY A 131 12.78 18.95 10.69
CA GLY A 131 13.57 18.15 9.76
C GLY A 131 15.07 18.18 10.09
N PRO A 132 15.89 17.42 9.33
CA PRO A 132 17.32 17.30 9.60
C PRO A 132 18.09 18.62 9.57
N ARG A 133 17.66 19.57 8.73
CA ARG A 133 18.28 20.90 8.56
C ARG A 133 17.45 22.06 9.13
N GLY A 134 16.47 21.78 9.98
CA GLY A 134 15.63 22.81 10.62
C GLY A 134 14.14 22.59 10.41
N GLU A 135 13.36 23.64 10.66
CA GLU A 135 11.90 23.61 10.46
C GLU A 135 11.53 23.93 9.01
N HIS A 136 10.51 23.22 8.51
CA HIS A 136 9.99 23.39 7.15
C HIS A 136 8.51 23.73 7.21
N PHE A 137 8.14 24.88 6.66
CA PHE A 137 6.75 25.27 6.49
C PHE A 137 6.19 24.66 5.19
N THR A 138 4.99 24.10 5.26
CA THR A 138 4.28 23.57 4.10
C THR A 138 2.80 23.95 4.14
N ARG A 139 2.16 24.01 2.97
CA ARG A 139 0.72 24.31 2.81
C ARG A 139 -0.03 23.07 2.36
N ALA A 140 -1.31 22.98 2.71
CA ALA A 140 -2.19 21.94 2.21
C ALA A 140 -2.15 21.83 0.68
N GLY A 141 -2.22 20.60 0.17
CA GLY A 141 -2.42 20.39 -1.25
C GLY A 141 -3.79 20.87 -1.70
N ALA A 142 -3.84 21.62 -2.80
CA ALA A 142 -5.07 21.87 -3.55
C ALA A 142 -5.64 20.57 -4.14
N ILE A 143 -4.75 19.61 -4.39
CA ILE A 143 -5.03 18.29 -4.93
C ILE A 143 -4.55 17.24 -3.92
N LEU A 144 -5.36 16.20 -3.71
CA LEU A 144 -4.99 14.97 -3.02
C LEU A 144 -5.00 13.83 -4.03
N VAL A 145 -3.86 13.16 -4.18
CA VAL A 145 -3.73 11.93 -4.96
C VAL A 145 -3.64 10.73 -4.01
N LEU A 146 -4.60 9.80 -4.14
CA LEU A 146 -4.55 8.50 -3.48
C LEU A 146 -3.81 7.50 -4.38
N GLY A 147 -2.65 7.06 -3.94
CA GLY A 147 -1.64 6.37 -4.75
C GLY A 147 -1.83 4.88 -4.98
N GLY A 148 -2.84 4.26 -4.39
CA GLY A 148 -3.06 2.81 -4.42
C GLY A 148 -3.57 2.29 -3.08
N ASP A 149 -4.22 1.13 -3.10
CA ASP A 149 -4.75 0.39 -1.95
C ASP A 149 -5.42 1.28 -0.90
N GLN A 150 -6.64 1.73 -1.19
CA GLN A 150 -7.31 2.67 -0.30
C GLN A 150 -8.10 2.00 0.84
N ALA A 151 -8.36 0.69 0.76
CA ALA A 151 -9.00 -0.07 1.84
C ALA A 151 -8.55 -1.54 1.88
N TYR A 152 -8.28 -2.04 3.08
CA TYR A 152 -7.86 -3.41 3.34
C TYR A 152 -8.89 -4.22 4.14
N PRO A 153 -8.90 -5.56 4.02
CA PRO A 153 -8.16 -6.36 3.05
C PRO A 153 -8.83 -6.41 1.67
N PHE A 154 -10.06 -5.93 1.54
CA PHE A 154 -10.81 -5.88 0.28
C PHE A 154 -11.54 -4.54 0.16
N ALA A 155 -11.47 -3.89 -1.00
CA ALA A 155 -12.01 -2.55 -1.18
C ALA A 155 -13.50 -2.56 -1.60
N THR A 156 -14.37 -3.14 -0.77
CA THR A 156 -15.82 -3.03 -1.01
C THR A 156 -16.31 -1.61 -0.71
N MET A 157 -17.49 -1.21 -1.23
CA MET A 157 -18.10 0.08 -0.86
C MET A 157 -18.28 0.28 0.66
N GLU A 158 -18.48 -0.80 1.41
CA GLU A 158 -18.55 -0.73 2.88
C GLU A 158 -17.17 -0.50 3.50
N GLU A 159 -16.14 -1.18 3.01
CA GLU A 159 -14.78 -1.01 3.52
C GLU A 159 -14.19 0.36 3.13
N TYR A 160 -14.44 0.87 1.92
CA TYR A 160 -14.13 2.27 1.58
C TYR A 160 -14.81 3.23 2.55
N ARG A 161 -16.09 3.00 2.89
CA ARG A 161 -16.82 3.85 3.84
C ARG A 161 -16.16 3.82 5.22
N ASN A 162 -15.85 2.64 5.73
CA ASN A 162 -15.39 2.43 7.09
C ASN A 162 -13.91 2.76 7.30
N ARG A 163 -13.07 2.51 6.30
CA ARG A 163 -11.61 2.59 6.43
C ARG A 163 -10.98 3.79 5.75
N LEU A 164 -11.67 4.44 4.80
CA LEU A 164 -11.13 5.60 4.09
C LEU A 164 -12.05 6.82 4.21
N VAL A 165 -13.26 6.75 3.64
CA VAL A 165 -14.18 7.88 3.53
C VAL A 165 -14.55 8.41 4.92
N GLY A 166 -14.90 7.51 5.85
CA GLY A 166 -15.21 7.84 7.24
C GLY A 166 -14.06 8.59 7.93
N PRO A 167 -12.85 8.01 8.03
CA PRO A 167 -11.67 8.67 8.56
C PRO A 167 -11.39 10.05 7.95
N PHE A 168 -11.29 10.16 6.62
CA PHE A 168 -11.00 11.43 5.95
C PHE A 168 -12.11 12.47 6.16
N ARG A 169 -13.38 12.08 6.00
CA ARG A 169 -14.51 12.95 6.28
C ARG A 169 -14.52 13.39 7.73
N SER A 170 -14.12 12.54 8.67
CA SER A 170 -14.14 12.89 10.09
C SER A 170 -13.06 13.90 10.47
N THR A 171 -11.98 14.02 9.70
CA THR A 171 -10.88 14.97 9.94
C THR A 171 -11.06 16.30 9.22
N LEU A 172 -11.73 16.30 8.06
CA LEU A 172 -12.14 17.52 7.37
C LEU A 172 -13.59 17.35 6.90
N PRO A 173 -14.59 17.51 7.77
CA PRO A 173 -15.98 17.23 7.42
C PRO A 173 -16.55 18.18 6.37
N TRP A 174 -16.04 19.41 6.35
CA TRP A 174 -16.51 20.47 5.48
C TRP A 174 -15.43 21.57 5.35
N THR A 175 -15.46 22.33 4.25
CA THR A 175 -14.58 23.49 4.03
C THR A 175 -15.21 24.49 3.05
N TRP A 176 -14.85 25.77 3.19
CA TRP A 176 -15.15 26.83 2.20
C TRP A 176 -14.38 26.65 0.90
N HIS A 177 -13.23 25.98 0.97
CA HIS A 177 -12.29 25.82 -0.13
C HIS A 177 -12.09 24.32 -0.38
N PRO A 178 -13.01 23.67 -1.12
CA PRO A 178 -12.87 22.28 -1.49
C PRO A 178 -11.53 21.99 -2.16
N ARG A 179 -11.02 20.78 -1.92
CA ARG A 179 -9.80 20.27 -2.54
C ARG A 179 -10.17 19.14 -3.49
N TRP A 180 -9.41 18.99 -4.56
CA TRP A 180 -9.68 17.96 -5.57
C TRP A 180 -9.04 16.64 -5.19
N LEU A 181 -9.73 15.54 -5.44
CA LEU A 181 -9.26 14.20 -5.14
C LEU A 181 -9.20 13.37 -6.41
N PHE A 182 -8.04 12.77 -6.61
CA PHE A 182 -7.79 11.75 -7.61
C PHE A 182 -7.24 10.50 -6.91
N ALA A 183 -7.45 9.33 -7.50
CA ALA A 183 -7.05 8.05 -6.98
C ALA A 183 -6.65 7.11 -8.12
N ILE A 184 -5.68 6.24 -7.89
CA ILE A 184 -5.43 5.06 -8.72
C ILE A 184 -5.64 3.79 -7.90
N PRO A 185 -6.16 2.70 -8.48
CA PRO A 185 -6.38 1.46 -7.73
C PRO A 185 -5.05 0.71 -7.53
N GLY A 186 -4.90 0.10 -6.35
CA GLY A 186 -3.91 -0.94 -6.10
C GLY A 186 -4.52 -2.34 -6.18
N ASN A 187 -3.74 -3.37 -5.86
CA ASN A 187 -4.22 -4.76 -5.97
C ASN A 187 -5.40 -5.05 -5.03
N HIS A 188 -5.51 -4.38 -3.88
CA HIS A 188 -6.64 -4.55 -2.96
C HIS A 188 -7.94 -3.92 -3.48
N ASP A 189 -7.82 -2.93 -4.36
CA ASP A 189 -8.94 -2.27 -5.02
C ASP A 189 -9.45 -3.07 -6.24
N TRP A 190 -8.62 -3.96 -6.78
CA TRP A 190 -8.88 -4.76 -7.98
C TRP A 190 -9.65 -6.06 -7.74
N TYR A 191 -9.75 -6.54 -6.49
CA TYR A 191 -10.36 -7.86 -6.21
C TYR A 191 -11.83 -8.00 -6.63
N ASP A 192 -12.58 -6.90 -6.78
CA ASP A 192 -13.96 -6.90 -7.28
C ASP A 192 -14.11 -6.45 -8.76
N GLY A 193 -12.99 -6.36 -9.50
CA GLY A 193 -12.96 -5.87 -10.88
C GLY A 193 -13.23 -4.37 -10.99
N LEU A 194 -12.72 -3.57 -10.04
CA LEU A 194 -12.87 -2.11 -9.91
C LEU A 194 -14.31 -1.60 -9.71
N ALA A 195 -15.27 -2.49 -9.45
CA ALA A 195 -16.68 -2.11 -9.37
C ALA A 195 -16.95 -1.11 -8.25
N SER A 196 -16.34 -1.32 -7.08
CA SER A 196 -16.45 -0.39 -5.94
C SER A 196 -15.59 0.86 -6.15
N PHE A 197 -14.40 0.71 -6.73
CA PHE A 197 -13.49 1.83 -7.02
C PHE A 197 -14.16 2.87 -7.93
N VAL A 198 -14.72 2.44 -9.07
CA VAL A 198 -15.40 3.33 -10.02
C VAL A 198 -16.58 4.04 -9.37
N LYS A 199 -17.38 3.33 -8.54
CA LYS A 199 -18.50 3.94 -7.82
C LYS A 199 -18.05 5.01 -6.82
N GLN A 200 -16.91 4.80 -6.17
CA GLN A 200 -16.40 5.68 -5.12
C GLN A 200 -15.67 6.91 -5.69
N PHE A 201 -14.79 6.72 -6.67
CA PHE A 201 -13.88 7.76 -7.14
C PHE A 201 -14.27 8.37 -8.49
N CYS A 202 -14.94 7.61 -9.37
CA CYS A 202 -15.20 8.05 -10.73
C CYS A 202 -16.56 8.72 -10.96
N GLN A 203 -17.28 9.09 -9.88
CA GLN A 203 -18.67 9.59 -9.94
C GLN A 203 -18.86 10.96 -9.27
N GLY A 204 -17.80 11.75 -9.10
CA GLY A 204 -17.93 13.11 -8.56
C GLY A 204 -18.35 13.17 -7.09
N ARG A 205 -17.93 12.20 -6.26
CA ARG A 205 -18.37 12.08 -4.86
C ARG A 205 -17.61 13.03 -3.93
N TRP A 206 -18.25 13.36 -2.82
CA TRP A 206 -17.63 14.10 -1.72
C TRP A 206 -17.09 13.14 -0.67
N ILE A 207 -15.87 13.42 -0.20
CA ILE A 207 -15.25 12.83 0.97
C ILE A 207 -14.90 13.99 1.89
N GLY A 208 -15.81 14.38 2.77
CA GLY A 208 -15.62 15.58 3.59
C GLY A 208 -15.35 16.82 2.75
N GLY A 209 -14.21 17.48 2.99
CA GLY A 209 -13.73 18.65 2.24
C GLY A 209 -13.11 18.36 0.87
N TRP A 210 -13.05 17.09 0.43
CA TRP A 210 -12.51 16.70 -0.87
C TRP A 210 -13.61 16.28 -1.85
N LYS A 211 -13.43 16.60 -3.14
CA LYS A 211 -14.31 16.15 -4.24
C LYS A 211 -13.55 15.31 -5.23
N THR A 212 -14.09 14.16 -5.60
CA THR A 212 -13.51 13.34 -6.67
C THR A 212 -13.82 13.93 -8.04
N CYS A 213 -12.87 13.83 -8.98
CA CYS A 213 -12.98 14.48 -10.30
C CYS A 213 -12.81 13.53 -11.48
N GLN A 214 -12.07 12.43 -11.30
CA GLN A 214 -11.80 11.48 -12.36
C GLN A 214 -13.05 10.75 -12.84
N THR A 215 -12.99 10.21 -14.05
CA THR A 215 -14.07 9.41 -14.67
C THR A 215 -13.67 7.96 -14.93
N ARG A 216 -12.39 7.63 -14.74
CA ARG A 216 -11.77 6.32 -14.98
C ARG A 216 -10.68 6.04 -13.93
N SER A 217 -10.04 4.88 -13.96
CA SER A 217 -9.07 4.45 -12.93
C SER A 217 -7.65 5.03 -13.05
N TYR A 218 -7.36 5.71 -14.16
CA TYR A 218 -6.11 6.41 -14.45
C TYR A 218 -6.42 7.85 -14.87
N PHE A 219 -5.44 8.75 -14.79
CA PHE A 219 -5.64 10.17 -15.13
C PHE A 219 -4.32 10.90 -15.42
N ALA A 220 -4.42 12.05 -16.07
CA ALA A 220 -3.33 13.00 -16.26
C ALA A 220 -3.70 14.39 -15.72
N LEU A 221 -2.76 15.03 -15.04
CA LEU A 221 -2.86 16.42 -14.57
C LEU A 221 -1.81 17.26 -15.31
N ALA A 222 -2.23 18.34 -15.96
CA ALA A 222 -1.35 19.38 -16.46
C ALA A 222 -1.10 20.38 -15.32
N LEU A 223 0.15 20.51 -14.89
CA LEU A 223 0.57 21.32 -13.76
C LEU A 223 1.34 22.56 -14.26
N PRO A 224 1.51 23.58 -13.40
CA PRO A 224 2.31 24.76 -13.75
C PRO A 224 3.72 24.44 -14.26
N HIS A 225 4.27 25.33 -15.07
CA HIS A 225 5.67 25.30 -15.52
C HIS A 225 6.04 24.03 -16.31
N ASN A 226 5.13 23.57 -17.18
CA ASN A 226 5.31 22.40 -18.07
C ASN A 226 5.62 21.09 -17.31
N TRP A 227 5.09 20.98 -16.10
CA TRP A 227 5.06 19.74 -15.34
C TRP A 227 3.75 19.01 -15.58
N HIS A 228 3.80 17.68 -15.59
CA HIS A 228 2.61 16.84 -15.66
C HIS A 228 2.71 15.72 -14.64
N LEU A 229 1.57 15.34 -14.07
CA LEU A 229 1.45 14.13 -13.26
C LEU A 229 0.59 13.14 -14.01
N TRP A 230 1.16 11.99 -14.34
CA TRP A 230 0.46 10.89 -15.00
C TRP A 230 0.32 9.75 -14.03
N ALA A 231 -0.92 9.30 -13.78
CA ALA A 231 -1.21 8.24 -12.83
C ALA A 231 -1.80 7.05 -13.59
N VAL A 232 -1.04 5.95 -13.62
CA VAL A 232 -1.36 4.73 -14.38
C VAL A 232 -1.96 3.66 -13.48
N ASP A 233 -2.92 2.93 -14.04
CA ASP A 233 -3.53 1.76 -13.44
C ASP A 233 -2.85 0.50 -13.99
N VAL A 234 -1.99 -0.10 -13.16
CA VAL A 234 -1.22 -1.30 -13.51
C VAL A 234 -1.91 -2.60 -13.12
N ALA A 235 -3.17 -2.56 -12.68
CA ALA A 235 -3.90 -3.74 -12.23
C ALA A 235 -3.13 -4.59 -11.20
N LEU A 236 -3.03 -5.91 -11.45
CA LEU A 236 -2.20 -6.84 -10.67
C LEU A 236 -0.73 -6.87 -11.14
N ALA A 237 -0.26 -5.80 -11.78
CA ALA A 237 1.03 -5.66 -12.47
C ALA A 237 1.20 -6.58 -13.68
N THR A 238 0.12 -6.93 -14.36
CA THR A 238 0.12 -7.87 -15.49
C THR A 238 0.02 -7.19 -16.84
N ASP A 239 -0.70 -6.06 -16.96
CA ASP A 239 -0.90 -5.39 -18.25
C ASP A 239 -1.44 -3.96 -18.14
N ILE A 240 -1.14 -3.12 -19.15
CA ILE A 240 -1.82 -1.84 -19.41
C ILE A 240 -2.69 -2.06 -20.65
N ASP A 241 -3.99 -1.91 -20.51
CA ASP A 241 -4.92 -2.11 -21.62
C ASP A 241 -4.74 -1.05 -22.73
N THR A 242 -5.25 -1.38 -23.92
CA THR A 242 -5.17 -0.51 -25.10
C THR A 242 -5.85 0.86 -24.90
N GLY A 243 -6.97 0.94 -24.17
CA GLY A 243 -7.67 2.21 -23.94
C GLY A 243 -6.86 3.17 -23.06
N GLN A 244 -6.13 2.64 -22.09
CA GLN A 244 -5.18 3.39 -21.29
C GLN A 244 -3.95 3.82 -22.09
N LEU A 245 -3.40 2.95 -22.95
CA LEU A 245 -2.32 3.31 -23.87
C LEU A 245 -2.74 4.44 -24.81
N ASP A 246 -3.88 4.30 -25.48
CA ASP A 246 -4.43 5.31 -26.39
C ASP A 246 -4.66 6.64 -25.67
N TYR A 247 -5.19 6.59 -24.45
CA TYR A 247 -5.38 7.77 -23.60
C TYR A 247 -4.05 8.51 -23.42
N PHE A 248 -3.01 7.85 -22.90
CA PHE A 248 -1.75 8.52 -22.61
C PHE A 248 -0.94 8.84 -23.87
N GLU A 249 -1.08 8.09 -24.97
CA GLU A 249 -0.51 8.46 -26.26
C GLU A 249 -1.09 9.76 -26.80
N GLU A 250 -2.40 9.96 -26.68
CA GLU A 250 -3.05 11.22 -27.05
C GLU A 250 -2.47 12.40 -26.25
N ARG A 251 -2.29 12.21 -24.94
CA ARG A 251 -1.69 13.22 -24.04
C ARG A 251 -0.22 13.46 -24.40
N ALA A 252 0.53 12.39 -24.69
CA ALA A 252 1.94 12.46 -25.06
C ALA A 252 2.16 13.28 -26.34
N ARG A 253 1.24 13.20 -27.32
CA ARG A 253 1.28 14.00 -28.55
C ARG A 253 1.00 15.49 -28.30
N ALA A 254 0.31 15.83 -27.21
CA ALA A 254 -0.05 17.19 -26.85
C ALA A 254 0.95 17.86 -25.88
N LEU A 255 1.99 17.15 -25.45
CA LEU A 255 3.01 17.72 -24.56
C LEU A 255 3.82 18.81 -25.26
N GLU A 256 4.09 19.89 -24.52
CA GLU A 256 4.99 20.94 -24.98
C GLU A 256 6.45 20.45 -24.90
N PRO A 257 7.34 20.92 -25.80
CA PRO A 257 8.76 20.59 -25.74
C PRO A 257 9.38 20.85 -24.36
N GLY A 258 10.10 19.85 -23.84
CA GLY A 258 10.70 19.92 -22.51
C GLY A 258 9.75 19.60 -21.36
N ALA A 259 8.57 19.03 -21.64
CA ALA A 259 7.64 18.57 -20.62
C ALA A 259 8.31 17.62 -19.62
N GLN A 260 7.92 17.74 -18.35
CA GLN A 260 8.49 16.98 -17.26
C GLN A 260 7.41 16.15 -16.57
N ILE A 261 7.63 14.84 -16.49
CA ILE A 261 6.63 13.89 -15.99
C ILE A 261 6.95 13.44 -14.56
N VAL A 262 5.94 13.49 -13.70
CA VAL A 262 5.81 12.69 -12.48
C VAL A 262 4.89 11.51 -12.79
N LEU A 263 5.42 10.30 -12.76
CA LEU A 263 4.65 9.07 -12.98
C LEU A 263 4.20 8.49 -11.63
N CYS A 264 2.91 8.22 -11.48
CA CYS A 264 2.35 7.56 -10.30
C CYS A 264 1.82 6.18 -10.71
N ALA A 265 2.16 5.15 -9.94
CA ALA A 265 1.62 3.81 -10.09
C ALA A 265 1.43 3.18 -8.71
N ALA A 266 0.45 2.31 -8.52
CA ALA A 266 0.22 1.72 -7.20
C ALA A 266 1.39 0.87 -6.71
N LYS A 267 2.05 0.16 -7.63
CA LYS A 267 3.11 -0.80 -7.29
C LYS A 267 4.49 -0.38 -7.80
N PRO A 268 5.56 -0.51 -7.00
CA PRO A 268 6.92 -0.23 -7.42
C PRO A 268 7.51 -1.41 -8.22
N THR A 269 7.05 -1.61 -9.45
CA THR A 269 7.45 -2.73 -10.32
C THR A 269 8.97 -2.83 -10.52
N TRP A 270 9.68 -1.69 -10.46
CA TRP A 270 11.15 -1.64 -10.52
C TRP A 270 11.84 -2.46 -9.42
N THR A 271 11.18 -2.67 -8.27
CA THR A 271 11.72 -3.51 -7.19
C THR A 271 11.51 -5.01 -7.43
N ALA A 272 10.59 -5.38 -8.32
CA ALA A 272 10.22 -6.76 -8.63
C ALA A 272 11.23 -7.47 -9.57
N ALA A 273 12.15 -6.74 -10.21
CA ALA A 273 13.21 -7.26 -11.08
C ALA A 273 14.14 -8.32 -10.42
N ARG A 274 13.99 -8.59 -9.11
CA ARG A 274 14.60 -9.75 -8.43
C ARG A 274 13.94 -11.09 -8.74
N GLN A 275 12.69 -11.12 -9.20
CA GLN A 275 11.88 -12.34 -9.34
C GLN A 275 12.22 -13.13 -10.59
N ASP A 276 12.30 -12.43 -11.71
CA ASP A 276 12.48 -13.01 -13.03
C ASP A 276 13.06 -11.92 -13.94
N PRO A 277 14.32 -12.03 -14.40
CA PRO A 277 14.91 -11.10 -15.35
C PRO A 277 14.15 -11.01 -16.68
N THR A 278 13.30 -12.01 -16.97
CA THR A 278 12.47 -12.07 -18.18
C THR A 278 11.07 -11.47 -17.99
N ALA A 279 10.69 -11.13 -16.75
CA ALA A 279 9.40 -10.50 -16.49
C ALA A 279 9.36 -9.09 -17.08
N HIS A 280 8.33 -8.83 -17.89
CA HIS A 280 8.09 -7.55 -18.51
C HIS A 280 7.75 -6.49 -17.44
N ASP A 281 8.61 -5.48 -17.25
CA ASP A 281 8.27 -4.33 -16.40
C ASP A 281 7.31 -3.41 -17.16
N VAL A 282 6.04 -3.51 -16.81
CA VAL A 282 4.93 -2.75 -17.39
C VAL A 282 5.18 -1.23 -17.31
N LEU A 283 5.80 -0.73 -16.23
CA LEU A 283 6.11 0.69 -16.10
C LEU A 283 7.28 1.10 -17.00
N GLU A 284 8.28 0.25 -17.16
CA GLU A 284 9.38 0.49 -18.09
C GLU A 284 8.89 0.50 -19.53
N TYR A 285 8.02 -0.45 -19.90
CA TYR A 285 7.37 -0.46 -21.21
C TYR A 285 6.57 0.82 -21.44
N PHE A 286 5.73 1.22 -20.48
CA PHE A 286 4.96 2.45 -20.56
C PHE A 286 5.87 3.68 -20.73
N GLN A 287 6.92 3.77 -19.91
CA GLN A 287 7.90 4.84 -19.99
C GLN A 287 8.55 4.91 -21.38
N ARG A 288 9.01 3.77 -21.92
CA ARG A 288 9.68 3.75 -23.23
C ARG A 288 8.73 4.07 -24.37
N THR A 289 7.57 3.44 -24.39
CA THR A 289 6.65 3.45 -25.54
C THR A 289 5.85 4.75 -25.59
N VAL A 290 5.30 5.18 -24.45
CA VAL A 290 4.37 6.32 -24.38
C VAL A 290 5.12 7.63 -24.15
N ILE A 291 5.94 7.70 -23.08
CA ILE A 291 6.72 8.91 -22.77
C ILE A 291 7.87 9.06 -23.79
N GLY A 292 8.74 8.05 -23.88
CA GLY A 292 9.87 8.01 -24.83
C GLY A 292 10.71 9.28 -24.81
N ALA A 293 11.14 9.74 -25.98
CA ALA A 293 11.88 10.99 -26.14
C ALA A 293 10.99 12.26 -26.12
N ARG A 294 9.68 12.13 -25.90
CA ARG A 294 8.72 13.26 -25.98
C ARG A 294 8.77 14.14 -24.74
N ALA A 295 9.12 13.55 -23.60
CA ALA A 295 9.17 14.23 -22.32
C ALA A 295 10.18 13.57 -21.38
N GLU A 296 10.52 14.28 -20.33
CA GLU A 296 11.51 13.84 -19.36
C GLU A 296 10.81 13.24 -18.15
N LEU A 297 10.96 11.93 -17.93
CA LEU A 297 10.54 11.33 -16.66
C LEU A 297 11.49 11.78 -15.54
N ARG A 298 10.96 12.51 -14.56
CA ARG A 298 11.77 13.10 -13.47
C ARG A 298 11.59 12.37 -12.15
N LEU A 299 10.38 11.88 -11.90
CA LEU A 299 9.99 11.27 -10.64
C LEU A 299 8.99 10.13 -10.88
N THR A 300 9.21 8.97 -10.25
CA THR A 300 8.20 7.92 -10.13
C THR A 300 7.76 7.79 -8.67
N LEU A 301 6.46 7.77 -8.42
CA LEU A 301 5.83 7.58 -7.12
C LEU A 301 5.08 6.25 -7.08
N ALA A 302 5.22 5.49 -6.00
CA ALA A 302 4.43 4.29 -5.76
C ALA A 302 4.12 4.02 -4.29
N GLY A 303 3.17 3.12 -4.08
CA GLY A 303 2.77 2.54 -2.79
C GLY A 303 3.17 1.07 -2.67
N ASP A 304 2.22 0.22 -2.26
CA ASP A 304 2.25 -1.27 -2.11
C ASP A 304 3.20 -1.77 -1.01
N LEU A 305 4.38 -1.17 -0.91
CA LEU A 305 5.32 -1.43 0.17
C LEU A 305 5.12 -0.37 1.26
N HIS A 306 4.66 -0.83 2.42
CA HIS A 306 4.18 0.04 3.49
C HIS A 306 5.26 0.73 4.33
N PHE A 307 6.16 1.46 3.67
CA PHE A 307 7.21 2.29 4.27
C PHE A 307 7.48 3.49 3.36
N TYR A 308 8.45 4.32 3.73
CA TYR A 308 9.05 5.28 2.81
C TYR A 308 10.43 4.81 2.36
N ALA A 309 10.71 4.90 1.06
CA ALA A 309 12.05 4.70 0.50
C ALA A 309 12.29 5.59 -0.71
N ARG A 310 13.47 6.21 -0.79
CA ARG A 310 13.91 6.98 -1.96
C ARG A 310 15.08 6.30 -2.65
N TYR A 311 14.94 6.12 -3.94
CA TYR A 311 16.00 5.70 -4.84
C TYR A 311 16.33 6.82 -5.82
N ARG A 312 17.60 6.90 -6.24
CA ARG A 312 18.08 7.92 -7.16
C ARG A 312 19.13 7.37 -8.12
N THR A 313 19.08 7.82 -9.37
CA THR A 313 20.12 7.59 -10.38
C THR A 313 21.16 8.70 -10.40
N ALA A 314 22.30 8.45 -11.04
CA ALA A 314 23.35 9.44 -11.23
C ALA A 314 22.89 10.69 -12.05
N ASP A 315 21.95 10.51 -12.99
CA ASP A 315 21.38 11.58 -13.82
C ASP A 315 20.27 12.40 -13.10
N GLY A 316 19.93 12.04 -11.86
CA GLY A 316 19.03 12.78 -11.00
C GLY A 316 17.56 12.38 -11.06
N GLU A 317 17.18 11.37 -11.84
CA GLU A 317 15.85 10.73 -11.75
C GLU A 317 15.66 10.11 -10.37
N SER A 318 14.45 10.27 -9.80
CA SER A 318 14.13 9.74 -8.48
C SER A 318 12.94 8.79 -8.54
N LYS A 319 12.99 7.72 -7.74
CA LYS A 319 11.85 6.83 -7.50
C LYS A 319 11.56 6.79 -6.01
N ILE A 320 10.32 7.07 -5.63
CA ILE A 320 9.90 7.13 -4.22
C ILE A 320 8.79 6.11 -4.00
N VAL A 321 8.99 5.25 -3.01
CA VAL A 321 7.95 4.44 -2.41
C VAL A 321 7.44 5.18 -1.18
N ALA A 322 6.12 5.40 -1.09
CA ALA A 322 5.46 6.13 0.00
C ALA A 322 4.13 5.45 0.39
N GLY A 323 4.19 4.18 0.79
CA GLY A 323 3.02 3.38 1.21
C GLY A 323 2.65 3.54 2.69
N GLY A 324 2.79 4.73 3.24
CA GLY A 324 2.63 4.98 4.67
C GLY A 324 1.26 5.46 5.12
N GLY A 325 0.21 5.35 4.30
CA GLY A 325 -1.06 6.06 4.52
C GLY A 325 -1.91 5.52 5.67
N GLY A 326 -1.79 4.23 5.99
CA GLY A 326 -2.59 3.60 7.05
C GLY A 326 -2.32 2.12 7.27
N ALA A 327 -1.76 1.41 6.29
CA ALA A 327 -1.46 -0.02 6.35
C ALA A 327 -0.46 -0.41 7.43
N TYR A 328 -0.40 -1.69 7.81
CA TYR A 328 0.70 -2.18 8.67
C TYR A 328 2.06 -1.91 8.04
N LEU A 329 3.10 -1.67 8.82
CA LEU A 329 4.45 -1.36 8.35
C LEU A 329 5.09 -2.55 7.61
N SER A 330 5.78 -2.29 6.50
CA SER A 330 6.61 -3.28 5.78
C SER A 330 8.10 -3.19 6.17
N PRO A 331 8.89 -4.26 6.00
CA PRO A 331 10.32 -4.27 6.34
C PRO A 331 11.17 -3.41 5.38
N THR A 332 12.09 -2.60 5.92
CA THR A 332 13.05 -1.80 5.11
C THR A 332 14.46 -2.40 5.05
N HIS A 333 14.77 -3.38 5.90
CA HIS A 333 16.14 -3.88 6.10
C HIS A 333 16.59 -4.95 5.08
N HIS A 334 15.76 -5.26 4.09
CA HIS A 334 16.06 -6.15 2.97
C HIS A 334 15.95 -5.47 1.60
N LEU A 335 15.80 -4.14 1.59
CA LEU A 335 15.66 -3.40 0.35
C LEU A 335 16.93 -3.52 -0.50
N PRO A 336 16.80 -3.84 -1.80
CA PRO A 336 17.93 -3.94 -2.71
C PRO A 336 18.57 -2.57 -2.93
N THR A 337 19.88 -2.54 -3.14
CA THR A 337 20.59 -1.34 -3.60
C THR A 337 21.89 -1.75 -4.33
N PRO A 338 22.12 -1.29 -5.57
CA PRO A 338 21.18 -0.56 -6.41
C PRO A 338 20.02 -1.45 -6.90
N VAL A 339 18.91 -0.83 -7.29
CA VAL A 339 17.87 -1.46 -8.12
C VAL A 339 18.18 -1.21 -9.58
N ARG A 340 18.00 -2.24 -10.42
CA ARG A 340 18.12 -2.15 -11.87
C ARG A 340 16.81 -2.66 -12.46
N PRO A 341 16.02 -1.81 -13.14
CA PRO A 341 14.89 -2.27 -13.94
C PRO A 341 15.36 -3.30 -14.98
N PRO A 342 14.55 -4.30 -15.34
CA PRO A 342 14.94 -5.32 -16.31
C PRO A 342 14.99 -4.72 -17.73
N THR A 343 16.17 -4.68 -18.34
CA THR A 343 16.29 -4.41 -19.78
C THR A 343 15.57 -5.52 -20.56
N PRO A 344 14.61 -5.21 -21.45
CA PRO A 344 13.98 -6.24 -22.25
C PRO A 344 14.97 -6.86 -23.23
N GLU A 345 14.93 -8.18 -23.36
CA GLU A 345 15.55 -8.89 -24.49
C GLU A 345 14.74 -8.58 -25.76
N LEU A 346 15.15 -7.62 -26.58
CA LEU A 346 14.66 -7.53 -27.96
C LEU A 346 15.72 -7.03 -28.95
N SER A 347 15.97 -7.91 -29.93
CA SER A 347 16.44 -7.69 -31.32
C SER A 347 17.67 -6.79 -31.53
N GLU A 348 18.65 -7.30 -32.26
CA GLU A 348 20.01 -6.80 -32.56
C GLU A 348 20.13 -5.36 -33.15
N ALA A 349 19.11 -4.50 -33.09
CA ALA A 349 19.03 -3.25 -33.84
C ALA A 349 18.98 -1.95 -33.01
N VAL A 350 19.01 -1.99 -31.68
CA VAL A 350 19.08 -0.76 -30.84
C VAL A 350 20.38 -0.77 -30.03
N PRO A 351 21.19 0.32 -30.03
CA PRO A 351 22.41 0.38 -29.23
C PRO A 351 22.10 0.13 -27.75
N GLU A 352 22.89 -0.75 -27.12
CA GLU A 352 22.79 -1.11 -25.69
C GLU A 352 22.92 0.14 -24.78
N GLU A 353 21.82 0.80 -24.45
CA GLU A 353 21.78 1.68 -23.29
C GLU A 353 21.82 0.80 -22.03
N GLN A 354 22.88 0.94 -21.23
CA GLN A 354 23.00 0.22 -19.97
C GLN A 354 21.79 0.54 -19.07
N PRO A 355 21.15 -0.48 -18.44
CA PRO A 355 19.99 -0.26 -17.59
C PRO A 355 20.34 0.70 -16.45
N LYS A 356 19.51 1.74 -16.26
CA LYS A 356 19.68 2.75 -15.22
C LYS A 356 19.75 2.09 -13.84
N ALA A 357 20.79 2.41 -13.07
CA ALA A 357 20.95 1.92 -11.71
C ALA A 357 20.45 2.96 -10.69
N PHE A 358 19.51 2.56 -9.85
CA PHE A 358 18.90 3.39 -8.81
C PHE A 358 19.47 3.02 -7.44
N GLY A 359 20.30 3.89 -6.86
CA GLY A 359 20.85 3.71 -5.52
C GLY A 359 19.83 4.08 -4.44
N LEU A 360 19.74 3.27 -3.38
CA LEU A 360 18.89 3.56 -2.22
C LEU A 360 19.54 4.66 -1.34
N GLU A 361 18.82 5.76 -1.15
CA GLU A 361 19.31 6.96 -0.46
C GLU A 361 18.79 7.06 0.97
N ARG A 362 17.49 6.82 1.15
CA ARG A 362 16.81 6.97 2.44
C ARG A 362 15.69 5.97 2.58
N VAL A 363 15.45 5.55 3.82
CA VAL A 363 14.31 4.72 4.23
C VAL A 363 13.74 5.21 5.56
N PHE A 364 12.43 5.05 5.74
CA PHE A 364 11.75 5.30 7.00
C PHE A 364 10.72 4.18 7.26
N PRO A 365 10.94 3.34 8.29
CA PRO A 365 12.01 3.40 9.30
C PRO A 365 13.42 3.12 8.77
N ALA A 366 14.43 3.62 9.48
CA ALA A 366 15.82 3.22 9.28
C ALA A 366 15.98 1.69 9.37
N THR A 367 16.91 1.12 8.59
CA THR A 367 17.09 -0.34 8.53
C THR A 367 17.33 -0.96 9.91
N GLY A 368 18.14 -0.33 10.76
CA GLY A 368 18.38 -0.77 12.14
C GLY A 368 17.11 -0.80 13.00
N GLU A 369 16.24 0.21 12.87
CA GLU A 369 14.95 0.27 13.57
C GLU A 369 14.00 -0.80 13.06
N SER A 370 13.91 -0.98 11.75
CA SER A 370 13.15 -2.07 11.14
C SER A 370 13.62 -3.43 11.70
N ARG A 371 14.95 -3.68 11.77
CA ARG A 371 15.45 -4.94 12.37
C ARG A 371 14.99 -5.16 13.81
N ARG A 372 14.91 -4.10 14.62
CA ARG A 372 14.44 -4.16 16.02
C ARG A 372 12.95 -4.46 16.10
N LEU A 373 12.14 -3.83 15.24
CA LEU A 373 10.68 -4.01 15.23
C LEU A 373 10.24 -5.45 14.98
N ARG A 374 11.06 -6.26 14.29
CA ARG A 374 10.79 -7.69 14.08
C ARG A 374 10.56 -8.47 15.38
N ARG A 375 11.17 -8.06 16.49
CA ARG A 375 11.02 -8.71 17.81
C ARG A 375 9.59 -8.62 18.36
N ARG A 376 8.76 -7.71 17.84
CA ARG A 376 7.35 -7.59 18.27
C ARG A 376 6.53 -8.84 17.95
N ILE A 377 6.98 -9.68 17.01
CA ILE A 377 6.28 -10.92 16.62
C ILE A 377 5.99 -11.83 17.82
N PHE A 378 6.91 -11.93 18.79
CA PHE A 378 6.79 -12.80 19.96
C PHE A 378 5.63 -12.42 20.89
N GLY A 379 5.20 -11.14 20.88
CA GLY A 379 4.00 -10.71 21.60
C GLY A 379 2.76 -10.62 20.71
N GLN A 380 2.93 -10.15 19.46
CA GLN A 380 1.82 -9.89 18.55
C GLN A 380 1.18 -11.16 18.00
N ILE A 381 1.93 -12.27 17.87
CA ILE A 381 1.37 -13.53 17.37
C ILE A 381 0.17 -14.02 18.20
N TYR A 382 0.17 -13.76 19.50
CA TYR A 382 -0.90 -14.15 20.42
C TYR A 382 -2.19 -13.31 20.28
N HIS A 383 -2.15 -12.20 19.56
CA HIS A 383 -3.35 -11.42 19.22
C HIS A 383 -4.12 -12.05 18.04
N ASN A 384 -3.46 -12.93 17.27
CA ASN A 384 -4.04 -13.70 16.18
C ASN A 384 -4.68 -14.99 16.74
N ARG A 385 -5.84 -14.85 17.40
CA ARG A 385 -6.55 -15.94 18.09
C ARG A 385 -6.81 -17.18 17.21
N GLY A 386 -6.95 -17.00 15.90
CA GLY A 386 -7.13 -18.12 14.96
C GLY A 386 -5.95 -19.09 14.91
N PHE A 387 -4.72 -18.65 15.20
CA PHE A 387 -3.56 -19.55 15.22
C PHE A 387 -3.60 -20.57 16.35
N PHE A 388 -4.20 -20.24 17.50
CA PHE A 388 -4.37 -21.20 18.58
C PHE A 388 -5.16 -22.41 18.11
N VAL A 389 -6.23 -22.19 17.35
CA VAL A 389 -7.09 -23.25 16.82
C VAL A 389 -6.36 -24.06 15.76
N VAL A 390 -5.68 -23.41 14.81
CA VAL A 390 -4.96 -24.11 13.74
C VAL A 390 -3.81 -24.95 14.29
N THR A 391 -3.01 -24.37 15.18
CA THR A 391 -1.88 -25.09 15.79
C THR A 391 -2.37 -26.22 16.70
N ALA A 392 -3.46 -26.03 17.45
CA ALA A 392 -4.10 -27.10 18.21
C ALA A 392 -4.57 -28.25 17.30
N ALA A 393 -5.23 -27.94 16.18
CA ALA A 393 -5.70 -28.96 15.24
C ALA A 393 -4.52 -29.74 14.63
N VAL A 394 -3.49 -29.04 14.15
CA VAL A 394 -2.29 -29.68 13.58
C VAL A 394 -1.60 -30.56 14.62
N TYR A 395 -1.40 -30.06 15.83
CA TYR A 395 -0.72 -30.82 16.88
C TYR A 395 -1.55 -32.00 17.35
N GLY A 396 -2.87 -31.85 17.46
CA GLY A 396 -3.79 -32.93 17.80
C GLY A 396 -3.80 -34.04 16.74
N LEU A 397 -3.82 -33.68 15.46
CA LEU A 397 -3.73 -34.64 14.36
C LEU A 397 -2.40 -35.39 14.35
N VAL A 398 -1.28 -34.67 14.51
CA VAL A 398 0.05 -35.29 14.59
C VAL A 398 0.12 -36.21 15.81
N ALA A 399 -0.32 -35.75 16.99
CA ALA A 399 -0.29 -36.54 18.22
C ALA A 399 -1.16 -37.80 18.16
N MET A 400 -2.33 -37.72 17.50
CA MET A 400 -3.19 -38.86 17.22
C MET A 400 -2.51 -39.89 16.32
N ALA A 401 -1.75 -39.42 15.32
CA ALA A 401 -1.04 -40.24 14.35
C ALA A 401 0.24 -40.91 14.92
N VAL A 402 0.83 -40.37 16.00
CA VAL A 402 1.95 -41.02 16.68
C VAL A 402 1.48 -42.38 17.22
N PRO A 403 2.22 -43.47 17.05
CA PRO A 403 1.88 -44.77 17.64
C PRO A 403 1.90 -44.77 19.19
N ALA A 404 1.16 -45.68 19.84
CA ALA A 404 1.06 -45.72 21.31
C ALA A 404 2.27 -46.38 21.97
N ASP A 405 3.01 -47.19 21.23
CA ASP A 405 4.30 -47.70 21.62
C ASP A 405 5.37 -46.61 21.52
N ARG A 406 6.26 -46.53 22.51
CA ARG A 406 7.30 -45.51 22.58
C ARG A 406 8.14 -45.56 21.30
N VAL A 407 8.20 -44.41 20.62
CA VAL A 407 8.88 -44.26 19.32
C VAL A 407 10.35 -44.66 19.42
N PHE A 408 10.97 -44.51 20.60
CA PHE A 408 12.38 -44.80 20.86
C PHE A 408 12.67 -46.20 21.44
N ASP A 409 11.66 -46.99 21.84
CA ASP A 409 11.85 -48.31 22.48
C ASP A 409 11.61 -49.50 21.52
N ARG A 410 11.49 -49.27 20.21
CA ARG A 410 11.15 -50.34 19.25
C ARG A 410 12.34 -51.29 18.97
N PRO A 411 12.17 -52.62 19.11
CA PRO A 411 13.21 -53.59 18.79
C PRO A 411 13.49 -53.66 17.28
N THR A 412 14.76 -53.86 16.92
CA THR A 412 15.35 -53.80 15.57
C THR A 412 14.84 -54.83 14.54
N GLY A 413 13.83 -55.65 14.86
CA GLY A 413 13.38 -56.79 14.03
C GLY A 413 12.02 -56.67 13.32
N ARG A 414 11.19 -55.64 13.59
CA ARG A 414 9.82 -55.50 13.04
C ARG A 414 9.68 -54.28 12.12
N TRP A 415 10.53 -54.19 11.11
CA TRP A 415 10.64 -53.00 10.27
C TRP A 415 9.37 -52.68 9.46
N LEU A 416 8.63 -53.69 8.98
CA LEU A 416 7.41 -53.47 8.17
C LEU A 416 6.28 -52.82 9.00
N GLU A 417 6.14 -53.23 10.25
CA GLU A 417 5.18 -52.64 11.20
C GLU A 417 5.65 -51.26 11.67
N ALA A 418 6.95 -51.07 11.87
CA ALA A 418 7.50 -49.75 12.16
C ALA A 418 7.25 -48.77 10.99
N VAL A 419 7.40 -49.22 9.74
CA VAL A 419 7.10 -48.43 8.54
C VAL A 419 5.60 -48.12 8.43
N ALA A 420 4.72 -49.11 8.61
CA ALA A 420 3.27 -48.91 8.57
C ALA A 420 2.79 -47.95 9.68
N ALA A 421 3.36 -48.05 10.89
CA ALA A 421 3.04 -47.18 12.02
C ALA A 421 3.57 -45.74 11.86
N LEU A 422 4.61 -45.53 11.05
CA LEU A 422 5.15 -44.20 10.72
C LEU A 422 4.50 -43.58 9.48
N LEU A 423 3.75 -44.34 8.68
CA LEU A 423 3.11 -43.85 7.46
C LEU A 423 2.16 -42.65 7.72
N PRO A 424 1.23 -42.70 8.70
CA PRO A 424 0.36 -41.56 8.99
C PRO A 424 1.14 -40.31 9.39
N VAL A 425 2.13 -40.46 10.27
CA VAL A 425 3.03 -39.37 10.71
C VAL A 425 3.79 -38.78 9.52
N THR A 426 4.27 -39.63 8.61
CA THR A 426 4.99 -39.23 7.40
C THR A 426 4.10 -38.46 6.43
N LEU A 427 2.87 -38.92 6.19
CA LEU A 427 1.90 -38.23 5.35
C LEU A 427 1.49 -36.88 5.93
N THR A 428 1.26 -36.81 7.25
CA THR A 428 0.97 -35.54 7.94
C THR A 428 2.16 -34.59 7.89
N ALA A 429 3.39 -35.09 8.08
CA ALA A 429 4.62 -34.30 7.94
C ALA A 429 4.79 -33.74 6.53
N LEU A 430 4.53 -34.55 5.50
CA LEU A 430 4.60 -34.13 4.10
C LEU A 430 3.53 -33.08 3.77
N GLY A 431 2.30 -33.28 4.24
CA GLY A 431 1.21 -32.31 4.08
C GLY A 431 1.51 -30.98 4.77
N LEU A 432 2.02 -31.03 6.01
CA LEU A 432 2.45 -29.85 6.75
C LEU A 432 3.60 -29.12 6.03
N PHE A 433 4.60 -29.86 5.55
CA PHE A 433 5.69 -29.28 4.75
C PHE A 433 5.17 -28.61 3.49
N ALA A 434 4.27 -29.25 2.74
CA ALA A 434 3.70 -28.68 1.52
C ALA A 434 2.93 -27.38 1.82
N ALA A 435 2.13 -27.35 2.89
CA ALA A 435 1.40 -26.16 3.32
C ALA A 435 2.35 -25.03 3.75
N LEU A 436 3.39 -25.33 4.54
CA LEU A 436 4.37 -24.34 4.98
C LEU A 436 5.28 -23.85 3.85
N TYR A 437 5.60 -24.72 2.88
CA TYR A 437 6.31 -24.34 1.67
C TYR A 437 5.45 -23.41 0.81
N ALA A 438 4.16 -23.71 0.63
CA ALA A 438 3.22 -22.82 -0.04
C ALA A 438 3.10 -21.46 0.67
N PHE A 439 3.17 -21.43 2.01
CA PHE A 439 3.20 -20.18 2.78
C PHE A 439 4.43 -19.30 2.50
N THR A 440 5.50 -19.85 1.91
CA THR A 440 6.67 -19.07 1.46
C THR A 440 6.53 -18.49 0.05
N ALA A 441 5.40 -18.73 -0.65
CA ALA A 441 5.21 -18.39 -2.05
C ALA A 441 5.49 -16.91 -2.35
N GLY A 442 5.02 -16.00 -1.50
CA GLY A 442 5.22 -14.55 -1.64
C GLY A 442 6.65 -14.06 -1.40
N SER A 443 7.57 -14.91 -0.92
CA SER A 443 8.95 -14.48 -0.65
C SER A 443 9.83 -14.39 -1.90
N GLN A 444 10.77 -13.44 -1.91
CA GLN A 444 11.74 -13.23 -2.99
C GLN A 444 13.00 -14.09 -2.87
N ALA A 445 12.95 -15.17 -2.09
CA ALA A 445 14.08 -16.05 -1.84
C ALA A 445 14.15 -17.19 -2.88
N SER A 446 15.33 -17.80 -3.05
CA SER A 446 15.49 -18.93 -3.95
C SER A 446 14.67 -20.15 -3.49
N PRO A 447 14.23 -21.05 -4.41
CA PRO A 447 13.49 -22.26 -4.04
C PRO A 447 14.22 -23.15 -3.03
N GLY A 448 15.57 -23.16 -3.06
CA GLY A 448 16.38 -23.84 -2.05
C GLY A 448 16.21 -23.26 -0.65
N ARG A 449 16.26 -21.93 -0.50
CA ARG A 449 16.03 -21.26 0.80
C ARG A 449 14.61 -21.47 1.30
N LYS A 450 13.61 -21.34 0.42
CA LYS A 450 12.19 -21.61 0.73
C LYS A 450 12.00 -23.03 1.27
N ARG A 451 12.56 -24.03 0.58
CA ARG A 451 12.52 -25.44 1.03
C ARG A 451 13.21 -25.64 2.38
N ALA A 452 14.40 -25.07 2.57
CA ALA A 452 15.14 -25.20 3.82
C ALA A 452 14.38 -24.59 5.02
N VAL A 453 13.80 -23.41 4.83
CA VAL A 453 13.00 -22.71 5.85
C VAL A 453 11.70 -23.45 6.16
N ALA A 454 11.00 -23.95 5.13
CA ALA A 454 9.82 -24.79 5.32
C ALA A 454 10.15 -26.11 6.06
N ALA A 455 11.26 -26.76 5.68
CA ALA A 455 11.72 -27.99 6.34
C ALA A 455 12.06 -27.74 7.81
N LEU A 456 12.79 -26.66 8.12
CA LEU A 456 13.09 -26.25 9.49
C LEU A 456 11.79 -26.04 10.29
N HIS A 457 10.81 -25.35 9.71
CA HIS A 457 9.52 -25.09 10.37
C HIS A 457 8.75 -26.39 10.64
N THR A 458 8.71 -27.31 9.66
CA THR A 458 8.09 -28.63 9.83
C THR A 458 8.79 -29.44 10.92
N ILE A 459 10.14 -29.49 10.91
CA ILE A 459 10.93 -30.22 11.92
C ILE A 459 10.68 -29.67 13.32
N LEU A 460 10.64 -28.34 13.48
CA LEU A 460 10.36 -27.70 14.77
C LEU A 460 8.98 -28.10 15.32
N HIS A 461 7.94 -28.05 14.48
CA HIS A 461 6.60 -28.47 14.90
C HIS A 461 6.52 -29.96 15.24
N LEU A 462 7.07 -30.84 14.39
CA LEU A 462 7.07 -32.28 14.63
C LEU A 462 7.87 -32.65 15.88
N GLY A 463 9.05 -32.06 16.07
CA GLY A 463 9.90 -32.31 17.23
C GLY A 463 9.21 -31.97 18.56
N VAL A 464 8.52 -30.83 18.62
CA VAL A 464 7.75 -30.42 19.81
C VAL A 464 6.59 -31.37 20.05
N VAL A 465 5.80 -31.71 19.03
CA VAL A 465 4.65 -32.62 19.20
C VAL A 465 5.12 -34.00 19.64
N ILE A 466 6.09 -34.59 18.94
CA ILE A 466 6.59 -35.94 19.24
C ILE A 466 7.22 -35.97 20.63
N GLY A 467 8.05 -34.99 20.98
CA GLY A 467 8.70 -34.94 22.30
C GLY A 467 7.69 -34.77 23.44
N VAL A 468 6.64 -33.97 23.26
CA VAL A 468 5.61 -33.80 24.29
C VAL A 468 4.71 -35.03 24.38
N VAL A 469 4.34 -35.65 23.27
CA VAL A 469 3.61 -36.92 23.29
C VAL A 469 4.43 -37.99 24.00
N ASP A 470 5.70 -38.16 23.66
CA ASP A 470 6.60 -39.13 24.30
C ASP A 470 6.74 -38.90 25.82
N LEU A 471 6.90 -37.65 26.25
CA LEU A 471 6.91 -37.28 27.67
C LEU A 471 5.58 -37.63 28.37
N LEU A 472 4.45 -37.41 27.72
CA LEU A 472 3.13 -37.74 28.29
C LEU A 472 2.90 -39.26 28.37
N LEU A 473 3.39 -40.03 27.39
CA LEU A 473 3.44 -41.50 27.43
C LEU A 473 4.31 -41.98 28.60
N HIS A 474 5.38 -41.23 28.93
CA HIS A 474 6.27 -41.54 30.05
C HIS A 474 5.62 -41.29 31.42
N ILE A 475 4.90 -40.16 31.59
CA ILE A 475 4.34 -39.74 32.88
C ILE A 475 2.99 -40.40 33.19
N SER A 476 2.17 -40.66 32.16
CA SER A 476 0.78 -41.11 32.34
C SER A 476 0.44 -42.27 31.41
N GLY A 477 0.81 -43.49 31.81
CA GLY A 477 0.53 -44.71 31.03
C GLY A 477 -0.96 -44.95 30.68
N VAL A 478 -1.90 -44.21 31.27
CA VAL A 478 -3.35 -44.32 31.02
C VAL A 478 -3.86 -43.33 29.97
N ALA A 479 -3.27 -42.13 29.84
CA ALA A 479 -3.60 -41.17 28.77
C ALA A 479 -2.94 -41.52 27.42
N ALA A 480 -2.06 -42.52 27.44
CA ALA A 480 -1.14 -42.93 26.40
C ALA A 480 -1.72 -43.84 25.30
N ALA A 481 -2.75 -44.63 25.63
CA ALA A 481 -3.28 -45.63 24.71
C ALA A 481 -4.40 -45.11 23.80
N ASP A 482 -5.15 -44.09 24.23
CA ASP A 482 -6.28 -43.55 23.47
C ASP A 482 -5.83 -42.46 22.48
N PRO A 483 -5.98 -42.67 21.15
CA PRO A 483 -5.67 -41.67 20.14
C PRO A 483 -6.38 -40.32 20.35
N TRP A 484 -7.60 -40.33 20.90
CA TRP A 484 -8.37 -39.11 21.15
C TRP A 484 -7.81 -38.31 22.33
N MET A 485 -7.40 -38.99 23.40
CA MET A 485 -6.74 -38.33 24.53
C MET A 485 -5.42 -37.69 24.09
N ARG A 486 -4.64 -38.38 23.25
CA ARG A 486 -3.41 -37.81 22.66
C ARG A 486 -3.70 -36.63 21.75
N ALA A 487 -4.79 -36.66 20.98
CA ALA A 487 -5.23 -35.53 20.18
C ALA A 487 -5.59 -34.31 21.04
N VAL A 488 -6.29 -34.51 22.16
CA VAL A 488 -6.66 -33.44 23.10
C VAL A 488 -5.42 -32.83 23.76
N LEU A 489 -4.52 -33.67 24.29
CA LEU A 489 -3.29 -33.21 24.95
C LEU A 489 -2.33 -32.54 23.95
N GLY A 490 -2.12 -33.15 22.78
CA GLY A 490 -1.35 -32.57 21.69
C GLY A 490 -1.96 -31.24 21.24
N GLY A 491 -3.28 -31.17 21.11
CA GLY A 491 -3.98 -29.94 20.76
C GLY A 491 -3.82 -28.83 21.81
N ALA A 492 -3.88 -29.15 23.10
CA ALA A 492 -3.64 -28.18 24.17
C ALA A 492 -2.21 -27.61 24.11
N VAL A 493 -1.23 -28.48 23.87
CA VAL A 493 0.18 -28.08 23.68
C VAL A 493 0.33 -27.22 22.42
N GLY A 494 -0.34 -27.60 21.33
CA GLY A 494 -0.36 -26.83 20.09
C GLY A 494 -0.93 -25.44 20.28
N ALA A 495 -2.06 -25.30 20.99
CA ALA A 495 -2.65 -24.01 21.29
C ALA A 495 -1.67 -23.09 22.06
N LEU A 496 -0.92 -23.64 23.02
CA LEU A 496 -0.01 -22.86 23.88
C LEU A 496 1.33 -22.54 23.20
N LEU A 497 1.97 -23.54 22.60
CA LEU A 497 3.33 -23.43 22.05
C LEU A 497 3.38 -23.18 20.54
N GLY A 498 2.33 -23.57 19.81
CA GLY A 498 2.28 -23.43 18.36
C GLY A 498 2.46 -21.99 17.86
N PRO A 499 1.74 -20.98 18.41
CA PRO A 499 1.96 -19.59 18.03
C PRO A 499 3.40 -19.11 18.30
N LEU A 500 4.03 -19.57 19.38
CA LEU A 500 5.43 -19.26 19.66
C LEU A 500 6.35 -19.87 18.60
N MET A 501 6.09 -21.12 18.18
CA MET A 501 6.88 -21.77 17.13
C MET A 501 6.77 -21.02 15.80
N VAL A 502 5.57 -20.56 15.43
CA VAL A 502 5.37 -19.71 14.23
C VAL A 502 6.13 -18.40 14.37
N ALA A 503 6.13 -17.76 15.54
CA ALA A 503 6.90 -16.53 15.77
C ALA A 503 8.42 -16.74 15.67
N VAL A 504 8.94 -17.81 16.27
CA VAL A 504 10.37 -18.21 16.15
C VAL A 504 10.72 -18.47 14.70
N TYR A 505 9.88 -19.23 13.99
CA TYR A 505 10.05 -19.52 12.57
C TYR A 505 10.10 -18.24 11.74
N LEU A 506 9.11 -17.35 11.84
CA LEU A 506 9.05 -16.12 11.07
C LEU A 506 10.29 -15.28 11.32
N TRP A 507 10.71 -15.19 12.59
CA TRP A 507 11.91 -14.46 12.99
C TRP A 507 13.19 -15.04 12.36
N ILE A 508 13.34 -16.37 12.28
CA ILE A 508 14.48 -17.03 11.62
C ILE A 508 14.39 -16.88 10.08
N ALA A 509 13.22 -17.16 9.50
CA ALA A 509 12.95 -17.11 8.07
C ALA A 509 13.33 -15.76 7.47
N ASP A 510 12.98 -14.69 8.19
CA ASP A 510 13.26 -13.33 7.77
C ASP A 510 14.77 -13.02 7.70
N HIS A 511 15.63 -13.63 8.54
CA HIS A 511 17.09 -13.50 8.38
C HIS A 511 17.59 -14.05 7.04
N TRP A 512 16.84 -14.97 6.44
CA TRP A 512 17.12 -15.55 5.13
C TRP A 512 16.31 -14.90 4.00
N GLN A 513 15.67 -13.76 4.27
CA GLN A 513 14.79 -13.01 3.36
C GLN A 513 13.56 -13.83 2.91
N VAL A 514 13.11 -14.75 3.77
CA VAL A 514 11.91 -15.56 3.58
C VAL A 514 10.85 -15.06 4.56
N ASN A 515 9.63 -14.84 4.06
CA ASN A 515 8.48 -14.43 4.88
C ASN A 515 8.64 -13.13 5.71
N SER A 516 9.48 -12.20 5.25
CA SER A 516 9.62 -10.88 5.90
C SER A 516 8.31 -10.10 5.90
N ASN A 517 7.52 -10.19 4.82
CA ASN A 517 6.21 -9.54 4.76
C ASN A 517 5.25 -10.15 5.78
N GLU A 518 5.14 -11.48 5.82
CA GLU A 518 4.24 -12.19 6.73
C GLU A 518 4.61 -11.95 8.20
N LEU A 519 5.91 -11.83 8.53
CA LEU A 519 6.35 -11.42 9.87
C LEU A 519 5.76 -10.07 10.27
N TYR A 520 5.83 -9.08 9.37
CA TYR A 520 5.35 -7.73 9.65
C TYR A 520 3.82 -7.62 9.62
N ALA A 521 3.17 -8.34 8.71
CA ALA A 521 1.72 -8.49 8.66
C ALA A 521 1.19 -9.10 9.96
N ALA A 522 1.89 -10.12 10.50
CA ALA A 522 1.58 -10.71 11.80
C ALA A 522 1.68 -9.73 12.96
N CYS A 523 2.60 -8.76 12.86
CA CYS A 523 2.80 -7.73 13.87
C CYS A 523 1.71 -6.66 13.83
N ALA A 524 0.98 -6.52 12.72
CA ALA A 524 -0.02 -5.48 12.48
C ALA A 524 0.45 -4.09 12.94
N ASN A 525 1.72 -3.77 12.64
CA ASN A 525 2.39 -2.63 13.25
C ASN A 525 2.05 -1.33 12.51
N GLU A 526 1.21 -0.50 13.09
CA GLU A 526 0.85 0.82 12.54
C GLU A 526 1.92 1.91 12.73
N SER A 527 3.12 1.61 13.24
CA SER A 527 4.17 2.64 13.37
C SER A 527 4.73 3.08 12.00
N TYR A 528 5.40 4.24 11.97
CA TYR A 528 6.11 4.79 10.81
C TYR A 528 5.20 5.00 9.59
N LYS A 529 4.20 5.86 9.75
CA LYS A 529 3.33 6.33 8.67
C LYS A 529 3.98 7.49 7.92
N ASN A 530 3.58 7.71 6.67
CA ASN A 530 4.11 8.78 5.85
C ASN A 530 3.15 9.16 4.73
N PHE A 531 3.34 10.37 4.22
CA PHE A 531 2.77 10.86 2.97
C PHE A 531 3.75 11.83 2.33
N LEU A 532 3.52 12.18 1.06
CA LEU A 532 4.32 13.17 0.37
C LEU A 532 3.51 14.44 0.16
N ARG A 533 4.14 15.58 0.38
CA ARG A 533 3.61 16.88 -0.02
C ARG A 533 4.50 17.46 -1.09
N LEU A 534 3.94 17.78 -2.24
CA LEU A 534 4.65 18.22 -3.43
C LEU A 534 4.30 19.67 -3.72
N ARG A 535 5.30 20.45 -4.14
CA ARG A 535 5.17 21.84 -4.54
C ARG A 535 5.77 22.02 -5.91
N VAL A 536 4.97 22.49 -6.86
CA VAL A 536 5.39 22.86 -8.21
C VAL A 536 5.40 24.38 -8.30
N ASN A 537 6.52 24.95 -8.72
CA ASN A 537 6.64 26.37 -9.03
C ASN A 537 7.70 26.57 -10.13
N ARG A 538 8.02 27.83 -10.46
CA ARG A 538 9.03 28.18 -11.47
C ARG A 538 10.43 27.59 -11.22
N ASP A 539 10.77 27.33 -9.95
CA ASP A 539 12.07 26.79 -9.55
C ASP A 539 12.11 25.27 -9.70
N GLY A 540 10.98 24.61 -9.97
CA GLY A 540 10.86 23.17 -10.18
C GLY A 540 9.87 22.48 -9.25
N LEU A 541 10.05 21.17 -9.11
CA LEU A 541 9.27 20.33 -8.23
C LEU A 541 10.02 20.12 -6.92
N THR A 542 9.37 20.36 -5.78
CA THR A 542 9.93 20.06 -4.46
C THR A 542 9.04 19.05 -3.74
N VAL A 543 9.62 17.94 -3.28
CA VAL A 543 8.92 16.90 -2.52
C VAL A 543 9.31 16.98 -1.05
N TYR A 544 8.31 17.11 -0.18
CA TYR A 544 8.43 17.10 1.27
C TYR A 544 7.93 15.74 1.79
N PRO A 545 8.83 14.80 2.13
CA PRO A 545 8.45 13.51 2.69
C PRO A 545 8.11 13.68 4.17
N VAL A 546 6.82 13.61 4.51
CA VAL A 546 6.32 13.82 5.87
C VAL A 546 6.10 12.47 6.54
N GLY A 547 6.72 12.27 7.70
CA GLY A 547 6.66 11.03 8.47
C GLY A 547 6.02 11.21 9.84
N VAL A 548 5.39 10.15 10.35
CA VAL A 548 4.86 10.04 11.71
C VAL A 548 5.31 8.70 12.29
N ARG A 549 6.17 8.72 13.30
CA ARG A 549 6.72 7.48 13.88
C ARG A 549 5.67 6.64 14.60
N LEU A 550 4.75 7.29 15.30
CA LEU A 550 3.71 6.64 16.10
C LEU A 550 2.38 7.34 15.82
N PRO A 551 1.43 6.69 15.15
CA PRO A 551 0.06 7.18 15.10
C PRO A 551 -0.55 7.32 16.49
N VAL A 552 -1.59 8.15 16.57
CA VAL A 552 -2.27 8.47 17.82
C VAL A 552 -3.61 7.77 17.88
N ARG A 553 -4.10 7.48 19.09
CA ARG A 553 -5.49 7.04 19.27
C ARG A 553 -6.44 8.21 19.15
N TRP A 554 -7.63 7.94 18.64
CA TRP A 554 -8.66 8.95 18.42
C TRP A 554 -9.86 8.75 19.34
N ARG A 555 -10.50 9.85 19.72
CA ARG A 555 -11.77 9.84 20.45
C ARG A 555 -12.74 10.83 19.85
N PHE A 556 -14.01 10.48 19.84
CA PHE A 556 -15.05 11.39 19.39
C PHE A 556 -15.06 12.67 20.23
N ASP A 557 -15.17 13.82 19.59
CA ASP A 557 -15.22 15.11 20.28
C ASP A 557 -16.65 15.48 20.68
N GLN A 558 -16.97 15.27 21.95
CA GLN A 558 -18.29 15.57 22.53
C GLN A 558 -18.45 17.05 22.91
N ASN A 559 -17.39 17.86 22.79
CA ASN A 559 -17.41 19.25 23.26
C ASN A 559 -18.01 20.23 22.24
N LEU A 560 -18.29 19.77 21.02
CA LEU A 560 -18.85 20.60 19.96
C LEU A 560 -20.38 20.46 19.92
N PRO A 561 -21.14 21.56 19.83
CA PRO A 561 -22.60 21.51 19.76
C PRO A 561 -23.05 20.81 18.48
N GLY A 562 -24.13 20.03 18.57
CA GLY A 562 -24.69 19.28 17.44
C GLY A 562 -25.37 20.15 16.39
N THR A 563 -25.80 21.36 16.77
CA THR A 563 -26.47 22.32 15.91
C THR A 563 -25.55 23.48 15.53
N ALA A 564 -25.64 23.90 14.28
CA ALA A 564 -24.91 25.02 13.71
C ALA A 564 -25.21 26.36 14.42
N PRO A 565 -24.20 27.25 14.54
CA PRO A 565 -24.42 28.68 14.74
C PRO A 565 -25.28 29.30 13.64
N THR A 566 -25.98 30.39 13.98
CA THR A 566 -26.82 31.12 13.02
C THR A 566 -25.97 31.90 12.02
N ASP A 567 -24.88 32.51 12.48
CA ASP A 567 -23.93 33.23 11.63
C ASP A 567 -23.26 32.28 10.62
N SER A 568 -23.13 32.73 9.37
CA SER A 568 -22.65 31.87 8.28
C SER A 568 -21.16 31.57 8.39
N GLN A 569 -20.34 32.52 8.82
CA GLN A 569 -18.89 32.37 8.95
C GLN A 569 -18.57 31.46 10.13
N GLU A 570 -19.18 31.72 11.30
CA GLU A 570 -19.07 30.86 12.47
C GLU A 570 -19.56 29.43 12.18
N ARG A 571 -20.63 29.31 11.37
CA ARG A 571 -21.11 28.00 10.94
C ARG A 571 -20.10 27.27 10.07
N GLY A 572 -19.41 27.97 9.16
CA GLY A 572 -18.35 27.37 8.37
C GLY A 572 -17.19 26.87 9.22
N GLU A 573 -16.72 27.68 10.17
CA GLU A 573 -15.68 27.29 11.14
C GLU A 573 -16.11 26.13 12.03
N TRP A 574 -17.37 26.10 12.47
CA TRP A 574 -17.92 24.97 13.22
C TRP A 574 -18.00 23.69 12.38
N ALA A 575 -18.37 23.80 11.11
CA ALA A 575 -18.54 22.67 10.21
C ALA A 575 -17.20 22.04 9.80
N SER A 576 -16.14 22.84 9.71
CA SER A 576 -14.79 22.35 9.37
C SER A 576 -14.08 21.63 10.52
N LYS A 577 -14.53 21.81 11.77
CA LYS A 577 -13.91 21.16 12.93
C LYS A 577 -14.06 19.63 12.86
N PRO A 578 -12.96 18.87 13.06
CA PRO A 578 -12.98 17.41 13.08
C PRO A 578 -14.04 16.83 14.03
N TRP A 579 -14.54 15.64 13.71
CA TRP A 579 -15.43 14.87 14.58
C TRP A 579 -14.69 14.12 15.68
N PHE A 580 -13.43 13.76 15.40
CA PHE A 580 -12.56 13.09 16.35
C PHE A 580 -11.38 14.00 16.68
N ARG A 581 -10.96 13.94 17.94
CA ARG A 581 -9.73 14.60 18.40
C ARG A 581 -8.71 13.55 18.81
N PRO A 582 -7.42 13.80 18.56
CA PRO A 582 -6.39 12.88 18.97
C PRO A 582 -6.29 12.87 20.50
N THR A 583 -5.91 11.73 21.06
CA THR A 583 -5.70 11.56 22.51
C THR A 583 -4.40 12.20 23.00
N GLN A 584 -3.47 12.44 22.08
CA GLN A 584 -2.16 13.08 22.29
C GLN A 584 -1.76 13.85 21.02
N ASP A 585 -0.78 14.74 21.12
CA ASP A 585 -0.32 15.50 19.96
C ASP A 585 0.29 14.60 18.88
N ILE A 586 -0.12 14.82 17.63
CA ILE A 586 0.51 14.21 16.46
C ILE A 586 1.86 14.90 16.25
N ARG A 587 2.94 14.11 16.17
CA ARG A 587 4.32 14.60 15.96
C ARG A 587 4.81 14.24 14.56
N PRO A 588 4.46 15.03 13.53
CA PRO A 588 5.00 14.84 12.19
C PRO A 588 6.43 15.38 12.09
N GLU A 589 7.24 14.78 11.21
CA GLU A 589 8.62 15.20 10.91
C GLU A 589 8.90 15.11 9.41
N ILE A 590 9.90 15.84 8.93
CA ILE A 590 10.48 15.64 7.60
C ILE A 590 11.45 14.46 7.66
N ILE A 591 11.20 13.44 6.83
CA ILE A 591 11.95 12.16 6.85
C ILE A 591 13.41 12.33 6.37
N GLU A 592 13.58 13.13 5.33
CA GLU A 592 14.84 13.63 4.78
C GLU A 592 14.61 15.01 4.19
N ASP A 593 15.68 15.78 4.01
CA ASP A 593 15.57 17.15 3.50
C ASP A 593 14.73 17.23 2.23
N PRO A 594 13.94 18.31 2.04
CA PRO A 594 13.07 18.45 0.89
C PRO A 594 13.81 18.19 -0.43
N ILE A 595 13.26 17.30 -1.25
CA ILE A 595 13.88 16.83 -2.48
C ILE A 595 13.51 17.82 -3.57
N HIS A 596 14.44 18.70 -3.90
CA HIS A 596 14.26 19.67 -4.97
C HIS A 596 14.73 19.11 -6.32
N ILE A 597 13.83 19.06 -7.29
CA ILE A 597 14.05 18.62 -8.67
C ILE A 597 13.88 19.86 -9.56
N PRO A 598 14.98 20.49 -10.01
CA PRO A 598 14.90 21.69 -10.83
C PRO A 598 14.37 21.36 -12.23
N PRO A 599 13.81 22.35 -12.95
CA PRO A 599 13.40 22.19 -14.33
C PRO A 599 14.60 21.82 -15.18
N LYS A 600 14.46 20.80 -16.03
CA LYS A 600 15.50 20.49 -17.00
C LYS A 600 15.46 21.58 -18.08
N ARG A 601 16.54 22.36 -18.20
CA ARG A 601 16.66 23.32 -19.32
C ARG A 601 16.77 22.51 -20.61
N PRO A 602 16.06 22.89 -21.70
CA PRO A 602 16.25 22.24 -22.98
C PRO A 602 17.73 22.33 -23.35
N HIS A 603 18.33 21.20 -23.70
CA HIS A 603 19.69 21.20 -24.25
C HIS A 603 19.65 22.06 -25.52
N GLY A 604 20.29 23.23 -25.46
CA GLY A 604 20.50 24.03 -26.66
C GLY A 604 21.24 23.16 -27.68
N HIS A 605 20.72 23.09 -28.91
CA HIS A 605 21.52 22.59 -30.03
C HIS A 605 22.91 23.24 -29.96
N PRO A 606 24.00 22.47 -30.10
CA PRO A 606 25.32 23.08 -30.22
C PRO A 606 25.24 24.06 -31.38
N ALA A 607 25.46 25.34 -31.08
CA ALA A 607 25.54 26.39 -32.09
C ALA A 607 26.53 25.89 -33.15
N SER A 608 26.05 25.78 -34.39
CA SER A 608 26.92 25.51 -35.53
C SER A 608 28.04 26.53 -35.48
N SER A 609 29.26 26.05 -35.24
CA SER A 609 30.46 26.87 -35.33
C SER A 609 30.53 27.37 -36.77
N SER A 610 30.17 28.63 -36.99
CA SER A 610 30.44 29.32 -38.24
C SER A 610 31.96 29.36 -38.40
N SER A 611 32.48 28.52 -39.30
CA SER A 611 33.86 28.59 -39.76
C SER A 611 34.10 29.96 -40.37
N ALA A 612 34.90 30.79 -39.70
CA ALA A 612 35.45 31.99 -40.30
C ALA A 612 36.39 31.56 -41.45
N CYS A 613 36.15 32.11 -42.64
CA CYS A 613 37.09 32.04 -43.77
C CYS A 613 38.38 32.79 -43.40
N PRO A 614 39.58 32.26 -43.70
CA PRO A 614 40.80 33.05 -43.68
C PRO A 614 40.94 33.84 -44.99
N GLY A 615 41.27 35.12 -44.86
CA GLY A 615 41.74 35.98 -45.95
C GLY A 615 43.25 35.88 -46.17
#